data_AF-A0A5K0YV51-F1
#
_entry.id   AF-A0A5K0YV51-F1
#
_cell.length_a   1.000
_cell.length_b   1.000
_cell.length_c   1.000
_cell.angle_alpha   90.00
_cell.angle_beta   90.00
_cell.angle_gamma   90.00
#
_symmetry.space_group_name_H-M   'P 1'
#
loop_
_entity.id
_entity.type
_entity.pdbx_description
1 polymer ?
#
loop_
_entity_poly.entity_id
_entity_poly.type
_entity_poly.pdbx_seq_one_letter_code
_entity_poly.pdbx_strand_id
1 'polypeptide(L)' 'ASPRLRFNKEGSLLAVTTADNGIKILANSDGQRLIRMLESRAFEGPRGPSESMNTK' A
#
# COMPACT_ATOMS: atom_id res chain seq x y z
N ALA A 1 -3.95 -17.41 19.26
CA ALA A 1 -2.75 -16.81 18.64
C ALA A 1 -1.98 -15.99 19.67
N SER A 2 -0.68 -15.81 19.48
CA SER A 2 0.12 -14.92 20.33
C SER A 2 0.12 -13.51 19.73
N PRO A 3 -0.29 -12.47 20.48
CA PRO A 3 -0.25 -11.09 19.99
C PRO A 3 1.15 -10.70 19.54
N ARG A 4 1.26 -10.13 18.34
CA ARG A 4 2.51 -9.70 17.71
C ARG A 4 2.36 -8.27 17.26
N LEU A 5 3.40 -7.50 17.56
CA LEU A 5 3.52 -6.11 17.16
C LEU A 5 4.92 -5.89 16.58
N ARG A 6 5.00 -5.24 15.41
CA ARG A 6 6.27 -4.88 14.75
C ARG A 6 6.19 -3.52 14.10
N PHE A 7 7.20 -2.69 14.36
CA PHE A 7 7.46 -1.50 13.58
C PHE A 7 8.28 -1.83 12.34
N ASN A 8 8.12 -1.05 11.28
CA ASN A 8 9.14 -0.96 10.22
C ASN A 8 10.39 -0.23 10.76
N LYS A 9 11.48 -0.29 10.00
CA LYS A 9 12.76 0.31 10.38
C LYS A 9 12.64 1.82 10.61
N GLU A 10 11.79 2.49 9.85
CA GLU A 10 11.58 3.94 9.91
C GLU A 10 10.62 4.36 11.03
N GLY A 11 9.94 3.40 11.69
CA GLY A 11 8.95 3.67 12.74
C GLY A 11 7.64 4.30 12.24
N SER A 12 7.42 4.39 10.93
CA SER A 12 6.24 5.00 10.31
C SER A 12 5.05 4.05 10.15
N LEU A 13 5.29 2.73 10.21
CA LEU A 13 4.30 1.67 10.05
C LEU A 13 4.35 0.70 11.24
N LEU A 14 3.17 0.26 11.67
CA LEU A 14 2.99 -0.70 12.76
C LEU A 14 2.09 -1.85 12.32
N ALA A 15 2.63 -3.07 12.28
CA ALA A 15 1.86 -4.29 12.06
C ALA A 15 1.41 -4.88 13.40
N VAL A 16 0.11 -5.14 13.55
CA VAL A 16 -0.49 -5.76 14.73
C VAL A 16 -1.35 -6.96 14.35
N THR A 17 -1.22 -8.06 15.08
CA THR A 17 -2.18 -9.17 15.01
C THR A 17 -3.41 -8.86 15.84
N THR A 18 -4.60 -9.11 15.31
CA THR A 18 -5.88 -8.86 15.98
C THR A 18 -6.44 -10.15 16.61
N ALA A 19 -7.44 -10.01 17.48
CA ALA A 19 -8.02 -11.12 18.25
C ALA A 19 -8.68 -12.19 17.38
N ASP A 20 -9.13 -11.82 16.18
CA ASP A 20 -9.66 -12.69 15.13
C ASP A 20 -8.57 -13.31 14.24
N ASN A 21 -7.31 -13.28 14.69
CA ASN A 21 -6.12 -13.73 13.96
C ASN A 21 -5.84 -12.95 12.66
N GLY A 22 -6.47 -11.78 12.47
CA GLY A 22 -6.16 -10.87 11.37
C GLY A 22 -4.85 -10.09 11.59
N ILE A 23 -4.45 -9.33 10.57
CA ILE A 23 -3.35 -8.36 10.65
C ILE A 23 -3.89 -6.99 10.27
N LYS A 24 -3.61 -5.97 11.09
CA LYS A 24 -3.86 -4.56 10.76
C LYS A 24 -2.53 -3.82 10.65
N ILE A 25 -2.45 -2.89 9.71
CA ILE A 25 -1.33 -1.97 9.56
C ILE A 25 -1.80 -0.57 9.97
N LEU A 26 -1.15 0.03 10.96
CA LEU A 26 -1.35 1.41 11.34
C LEU A 26 -0.20 2.25 10.77
N ALA A 27 -0.51 3.45 10.29
CA ALA A 27 0.45 4.34 9.66
C ALA A 27 0.29 5.76 10.20
N ASN A 28 1.42 6.40 10.53
CA ASN A 28 1.46 7.84 10.81
C ASN A 28 1.44 8.65 9.49
N SER A 29 1.57 9.98 9.57
CA SER A 29 1.57 10.84 8.37
C SER A 29 2.62 10.44 7.32
N ASP A 30 3.81 10.04 7.75
CA ASP A 30 4.90 9.64 6.87
C ASP A 30 4.63 8.26 6.24
N GLY A 31 4.10 7.33 7.03
CA GLY A 31 3.65 6.02 6.56
C GLY A 31 2.52 6.13 5.55
N GLN A 32 1.56 7.04 5.77
CA GLN A 32 0.48 7.31 4.81
C GLN A 32 1.02 7.87 3.49
N ARG A 33 2.02 8.76 3.53
CA ARG A 33 2.70 9.25 2.31
C ARG A 33 3.42 8.12 1.58
N LEU A 34 4.14 7.26 2.31
CA LEU A 34 4.83 6.10 1.75
C LEU A 34 3.87 5.14 1.06
N ILE A 35 2.75 4.78 1.72
CA ILE A 35 1.73 3.90 1.15
C ILE A 35 1.17 4.50 -0.14
N ARG A 36 0.79 5.78 -0.15
CA ARG A 36 0.30 6.46 -1.37
C ARG A 36 1.32 6.45 -2.50
N MET A 37 2.60 6.68 -2.22
CA MET A 37 3.66 6.62 -3.24
C MET A 37 3.81 5.22 -3.83
N LEU A 38 3.72 4.19 -2.98
CA LEU A 38 3.77 2.79 -3.41
C LEU A 38 2.54 2.40 -4.21
N GLU A 39 1.34 2.81 -3.80
CA GLU A 39 0.09 2.61 -4.54
C GLU A 39 0.11 3.31 -5.90
N SER A 40 0.55 4.56 -5.97
CA SER A 40 0.70 5.29 -7.23
C SER A 40 1.64 4.59 -8.20
N ARG A 41 2.71 3.95 -7.70
CA ARG A 41 3.63 3.16 -8.54
C ARG A 41 3.04 1.80 -8.93
N ALA A 42 2.25 1.19 -8.05
CA ALA A 42 1.60 -0.10 -8.30
C ALA A 42 0.39 0.04 -9.25
N PHE A 43 -0.19 1.24 -9.36
CA PHE A 43 -1.35 1.55 -10.21
C PHE A 43 -0.98 1.91 -11.67
N GLU A 44 0.20 1.54 -12.17
CA GLU A 44 0.34 1.36 -13.62
C GLU A 44 -0.38 0.08 -14.03
N GLY A 45 -1.71 0.12 -14.09
CA GLY A 45 -2.52 -0.90 -14.75
C GLY A 45 -2.06 -1.10 -16.20
N PRO A 46 -2.37 -2.25 -16.84
CA PRO A 46 -1.91 -2.53 -18.20
C PRO A 46 -2.34 -1.37 -19.10
N ARG A 47 -1.36 -0.70 -19.74
CA ARG A 47 -1.65 0.33 -20.74
C ARG A 47 -2.60 -0.31 -21.77
N GLY A 48 -3.86 0.13 -21.79
CA GLY A 48 -4.80 -0.28 -22.83
C GLY A 48 -4.21 0.04 -24.21
N PRO A 49 -4.60 -0.68 -25.27
CA PRO A 49 -4.00 -0.48 -26.58
C PRO A 49 -4.20 0.97 -27.01
N SER A 50 -3.10 1.64 -27.35
CA SER A 50 -3.11 2.96 -27.95
C SER A 50 -3.57 2.83 -29.40
N GLU A 51 -4.88 2.82 -29.64
CA GLU A 51 -5.51 3.09 -30.93
C GLU A 51 -6.68 4.04 -30.66
N SER A 52 -6.89 5.15 -31.35
CA SER A 52 -6.78 5.35 -32.80
C SER A 52 -6.52 6.82 -33.13
N MET A 53 -5.47 7.13 -33.89
CA MET A 53 -5.42 8.35 -34.71
C MET A 53 -5.89 7.97 -36.12
N ASN A 54 -7.20 8.04 -36.35
CA ASN A 54 -7.72 8.18 -37.70
C ASN A 54 -8.34 9.57 -37.80
N THR A 55 -7.69 10.47 -38.54
CA THR A 55 -8.36 11.61 -39.13
C THR A 55 -7.98 11.62 -40.59
N LYS A 56 -9.00 11.38 -41.39
CA LYS A 56 -9.01 11.40 -42.85
C LYS A 56 -8.95 12.84 -43.34
#